data_AF-A0A530YA01-F1
#
_entry.id   AF-A0A530YA01-F1
#
_cell.length_a   1.000
_cell.length_b   1.000
_cell.length_c   1.000
_cell.angle_alpha   90.00
_cell.angle_beta   90.00
_cell.angle_gamma   90.00
#
_symmetry.space_group_name_H-M   'P 1'
#
loop_
_entity.id
_entity.type
_entity.pdbx_description
1 polymer ?
#
loop_
_entity_poly.entity_id
_entity_poly.type
_entity_poly.pdbx_seq_one_letter_code
_entity_poly.pdbx_strand_id
1 'polypeptide(L)'
;MAVSTGKSFASRFGVHIAVFLFVAIWTIPTLGILVSSLRDKDQIIASGWWNSFASSTQTEAGRLPPASAQVEKDGKFVLEGNIFGDDPARDISAFGVKSSAPTQYPAGTTADLGDGETLQLNPDGSFVMT
;
A
#
# COMPACT_ATOMS: atom_id res chain seq x y z
N MET A 1 -19.47 -47.21 45.18
CA MET A 1 -18.59 -46.78 44.07
C MET A 1 -18.81 -45.28 43.88
N ALA A 2 -18.08 -44.44 44.60
CA ALA A 2 -18.16 -42.99 44.42
C ALA A 2 -17.25 -42.62 43.25
N VAL A 3 -17.81 -42.20 42.12
CA VAL A 3 -17.01 -41.58 41.06
C VAL A 3 -16.48 -40.28 41.64
N SER A 4 -15.17 -40.16 41.79
CA SER A 4 -14.59 -38.86 42.12
C SER A 4 -14.74 -38.00 40.88
N THR A 5 -15.82 -37.22 40.80
CA THR A 5 -15.92 -36.11 39.84
C THR A 5 -14.94 -35.03 40.31
N GLY A 6 -13.64 -35.30 40.12
CA GLY A 6 -12.61 -34.30 40.28
C GLY A 6 -12.90 -33.22 39.24
N LYS A 7 -13.39 -32.08 39.69
CA LYS A 7 -13.56 -30.86 38.88
C LYS A 7 -12.16 -30.35 38.52
N SER A 8 -11.50 -31.06 37.62
CA SER A 8 -10.08 -30.88 37.36
C SER A 8 -9.88 -29.54 36.67
N PHE A 9 -8.84 -28.82 37.09
CA PHE A 9 -8.40 -27.58 36.45
C PHE A 9 -8.29 -27.75 34.93
N ALA A 10 -7.84 -28.92 34.48
CA ALA A 10 -7.76 -29.31 33.08
C ALA A 10 -9.14 -29.34 32.37
N SER A 11 -10.21 -29.84 33.00
CA SER A 11 -11.54 -29.85 32.37
C SER A 11 -12.11 -28.44 32.24
N ARG A 12 -11.89 -27.58 33.26
CA ARG A 12 -12.31 -26.18 33.22
C ARG A 12 -11.54 -25.44 32.14
N PHE A 13 -10.23 -25.64 32.05
CA PHE A 13 -9.38 -25.04 31.03
C PHE A 13 -9.81 -25.47 29.60
N GLY A 14 -10.12 -26.76 29.39
CA GLY A 14 -10.65 -27.25 28.12
C GLY A 14 -11.96 -26.58 27.71
N VAL A 15 -12.88 -26.35 28.65
CA VAL A 15 -14.13 -25.60 28.38
C VAL A 15 -13.85 -24.16 27.97
N HIS A 16 -12.91 -23.46 28.61
CA HIS A 16 -12.60 -22.07 28.26
C HIS A 16 -11.96 -21.96 26.87
N ILE A 17 -11.09 -22.91 26.50
CA ILE A 17 -10.55 -22.98 25.13
C ILE A 17 -11.67 -23.22 24.13
N ALA A 18 -12.57 -24.17 24.38
CA ALA A 18 -13.69 -24.44 23.49
C ALA A 18 -14.58 -23.21 23.29
N VAL A 19 -14.93 -22.51 24.38
CA VAL A 19 -15.71 -21.26 24.32
C VAL A 19 -14.94 -20.17 23.56
N PHE A 20 -13.65 -20.00 23.82
CA PHE A 20 -12.81 -19.04 23.10
C PHE A 20 -12.78 -19.32 21.60
N LEU A 21 -12.64 -20.59 21.18
CA LEU A 21 -12.67 -20.97 19.78
C LEU A 21 -14.03 -20.67 19.13
N PHE A 22 -15.14 -20.96 19.81
CA PHE A 22 -16.47 -20.61 19.31
C PHE A 22 -16.65 -19.11 19.13
N VAL A 23 -16.22 -18.31 20.11
CA VAL A 23 -16.25 -16.84 20.02
C VAL A 23 -15.37 -16.38 18.86
N ALA A 24 -14.13 -16.84 18.77
CA ALA A 24 -13.20 -16.44 17.71
C ALA A 24 -13.73 -16.79 16.31
N ILE A 25 -14.23 -18.01 16.10
CA ILE A 25 -14.80 -18.45 14.82
C ILE A 25 -15.95 -17.54 14.38
N TRP A 26 -16.74 -17.03 15.33
CA TRP A 26 -17.88 -16.17 15.02
C TRP A 26 -17.53 -14.67 14.97
N THR A 27 -16.51 -14.23 15.70
CA THR A 27 -16.04 -12.83 15.71
C THR A 27 -15.20 -12.50 14.48
N ILE A 28 -14.41 -13.43 13.96
CA ILE A 28 -13.58 -13.21 12.76
C ILE A 28 -14.41 -12.74 11.53
N PRO A 29 -15.52 -13.40 11.13
CA PRO A 29 -16.30 -12.94 9.98
C PRO A 29 -17.02 -11.61 10.23
N THR A 30 -17.52 -11.36 11.45
CA THR A 30 -18.19 -10.10 11.79
C THR A 30 -17.21 -8.92 11.81
N LEU A 31 -16.01 -9.12 12.37
CA LEU A 31 -14.92 -8.16 12.31
C LEU A 31 -14.49 -7.91 10.85
N GLY A 32 -14.44 -8.96 10.03
CA GLY A 32 -14.08 -8.82 8.62
C GLY A 32 -15.04 -7.95 7.82
N ILE A 33 -16.35 -8.05 8.09
CA ILE A 33 -17.35 -7.15 7.49
C ILE A 33 -17.15 -5.71 7.95
N LEU A 34 -16.94 -5.51 9.26
CA LEU A 34 -16.72 -4.17 9.84
C LEU A 34 -15.47 -3.50 9.26
N VAL A 35 -14.34 -4.22 9.18
CA VAL A 35 -13.10 -3.68 8.60
C VAL A 35 -13.30 -3.38 7.12
N SER A 36 -13.99 -4.26 6.39
CA SER A 36 -14.27 -4.04 4.98
C SER A 36 -15.17 -2.83 4.72
N SER A 37 -16.09 -2.46 5.64
CA SER A 37 -16.95 -1.28 5.45
C SER A 37 -16.21 0.05 5.58
N LEU A 38 -14.99 0.04 6.10
CA LEU A 38 -14.12 1.22 6.24
C LEU A 38 -13.06 1.32 5.14
N ARG A 39 -12.93 0.31 4.26
CA ARG A 39 -11.91 0.26 3.20
C ARG A 39 -12.48 0.68 1.85
N ASP A 40 -11.60 1.20 1.00
CA ASP A 40 -11.92 1.49 -0.40
C ASP A 40 -12.22 0.21 -1.19
N LYS A 41 -13.12 0.35 -2.17
CA LYS A 41 -13.58 -0.75 -3.03
C LYS A 41 -12.42 -1.51 -3.69
N ASP A 42 -11.40 -0.79 -4.15
CA ASP A 42 -10.27 -1.39 -4.85
C ASP A 42 -9.40 -2.25 -3.91
N GLN A 43 -9.31 -1.86 -2.63
CA GLN A 43 -8.59 -2.65 -1.61
C GLN A 43 -9.33 -3.93 -1.22
N ILE A 44 -10.67 -3.89 -1.22
CA ILE A 44 -11.54 -5.05 -0.91
C ILE A 44 -11.37 -6.14 -1.97
N ILE A 45 -11.18 -5.77 -3.24
CA ILE A 45 -11.02 -6.72 -4.35
C ILE A 45 -9.59 -7.29 -4.38
N ALA A 46 -8.58 -6.47 -4.07
CA ALA A 46 -7.18 -6.87 -4.15
C ALA A 46 -6.70 -7.76 -3.00
N SER A 47 -7.32 -7.69 -1.82
CA SER A 47 -6.80 -8.35 -0.62
C SER A 47 -7.86 -8.64 0.46
N GLY A 48 -7.64 -9.68 1.25
CA GLY A 48 -8.49 -10.00 2.41
C GLY A 48 -8.47 -8.88 3.47
N TRP A 49 -9.54 -8.77 4.27
CA TRP A 49 -9.69 -7.72 5.29
C TRP A 49 -8.61 -7.75 6.38
N TRP A 50 -7.99 -8.90 6.65
CA TRP A 50 -6.89 -9.02 7.60
C TRP A 50 -5.61 -8.30 7.15
N ASN A 51 -5.46 -7.99 5.85
CA ASN A 51 -4.31 -7.21 5.35
C ASN A 51 -4.42 -5.71 5.67
N SER A 52 -5.55 -5.25 6.19
CA SER A 52 -5.77 -3.83 6.55
C SER A 52 -4.90 -3.37 7.72
N PHE A 53 -4.31 -4.31 8.47
CA PHE A 53 -3.35 -4.01 9.53
C PHE A 53 -1.93 -3.79 8.99
N ALA A 54 -1.70 -3.99 7.69
CA ALA A 54 -0.44 -3.73 7.00
C ALA A 54 -0.60 -2.56 6.01
N SER A 55 0.50 -1.87 5.70
CA SER A 55 0.50 -0.80 4.71
C SER A 55 0.19 -1.35 3.31
N SER A 56 -0.73 -0.70 2.59
CA SER A 56 -1.08 -1.06 1.21
C SER A 56 -0.23 -0.26 0.23
N THR A 57 0.45 -0.93 -0.70
CA THR A 57 1.12 -0.28 -1.83
C THR A 57 0.25 -0.41 -3.06
N GLN A 58 -0.02 0.72 -3.73
CA GLN A 58 -0.83 0.77 -4.94
C GLN A 58 0.01 1.33 -6.09
N THR A 59 -0.21 0.80 -7.29
CA THR A 59 0.37 1.35 -8.52
C THR A 59 -0.62 2.34 -9.12
N GLU A 60 -0.18 3.57 -9.33
CA GLU A 60 -0.95 4.62 -10.02
C GLU A 60 -0.23 5.05 -11.30
N ALA A 61 -0.99 5.52 -12.28
CA ALA A 61 -0.45 6.08 -13.51
C ALA A 61 -0.74 7.59 -13.54
N GLY A 62 0.31 8.39 -13.58
CA GLY A 62 0.23 9.84 -13.73
C GLY A 62 0.91 10.30 -15.03
N ARG A 63 0.64 11.54 -15.42
CA ARG A 63 1.32 12.20 -16.54
C ARG A 63 2.04 13.44 -16.01
N LEU A 64 3.30 13.61 -16.42
CA LEU A 64 4.07 14.82 -16.12
C LEU A 64 3.46 16.04 -16.83
N PRO A 65 3.72 17.26 -16.33
CA PRO A 65 3.30 18.48 -17.01
C PRO A 65 3.77 18.52 -18.48
N PRO A 66 3.05 19.26 -19.35
CA PRO A 66 3.44 19.38 -20.76
C PRO A 66 4.79 20.08 -20.91
N ALA A 67 5.46 19.86 -22.03
CA ALA A 67 6.75 20.50 -22.34
C ALA A 67 6.73 22.05 -22.26
N SER A 68 5.57 22.68 -22.41
CA SER A 68 5.41 24.13 -22.22
C SER A 68 5.66 24.60 -20.78
N ALA A 69 5.69 23.69 -19.80
CA ALA A 69 6.03 23.96 -18.42
C ALA A 69 7.54 23.83 -18.13
N GLN A 70 8.36 23.50 -19.13
CA GLN A 70 9.82 23.47 -19.00
C GLN A 70 10.36 24.86 -18.66
N VAL A 71 11.31 24.91 -17.73
CA VAL A 71 12.04 26.12 -17.38
C VAL A 71 13.48 25.96 -17.84
N GLU A 72 14.01 26.97 -18.51
CA GLU A 72 15.42 27.00 -18.90
C GLU A 72 16.29 27.26 -17.67
N LYS A 73 17.17 26.32 -17.34
CA LYS A 73 18.21 26.45 -16.31
C LYS A 73 19.55 26.09 -16.92
N ASP A 74 20.50 27.02 -16.86
CA ASP A 74 21.88 26.80 -17.35
C ASP A 74 21.97 26.31 -18.80
N GLY A 75 21.09 26.83 -19.68
CA GLY A 75 21.03 26.47 -21.11
C GLY A 75 20.41 25.10 -21.40
N LYS A 76 19.74 24.48 -20.41
CA LYS A 76 18.98 23.24 -20.54
C LYS A 76 17.52 23.46 -20.15
N PHE A 77 16.61 22.76 -20.84
CA PHE A 77 15.20 22.75 -20.49
C PHE A 77 14.94 21.68 -19.44
N VAL A 78 14.44 22.10 -18.28
CA VAL A 78 14.18 21.21 -17.14
C VAL A 78 12.69 21.28 -16.79
N LEU A 79 12.05 20.11 -16.67
CA LEU A 79 10.75 19.99 -16.01
C LEU A 79 10.97 19.59 -14.55
N GLU A 80 10.45 20.38 -13.63
CA GLU A 80 10.47 20.07 -12.20
C GLU A 80 9.09 20.30 -11.59
N GLY A 81 8.77 19.53 -10.56
CA GLY A 81 7.50 19.66 -9.86
C GLY A 81 7.28 18.57 -8.83
N ASN A 82 6.05 18.46 -8.33
CA ASN A 82 5.62 17.35 -7.49
C ASN A 82 4.47 16.61 -8.18
N ILE A 83 4.55 15.28 -8.26
CA ILE A 83 3.55 14.43 -8.91
C ILE A 83 2.19 14.47 -8.22
N PHE A 84 2.14 14.81 -6.93
CA PHE A 84 0.89 14.90 -6.16
C PHE A 84 0.18 16.25 -6.34
N GLY A 85 0.87 17.31 -6.77
CA GLY A 85 0.25 18.64 -6.90
C GLY A 85 -0.41 19.09 -5.60
N ASP A 86 -1.74 19.29 -5.63
CA ASP A 86 -2.56 19.66 -4.46
C ASP A 86 -3.10 18.44 -3.68
N ASP A 87 -2.89 17.22 -4.18
CA ASP A 87 -3.30 16.00 -3.49
C ASP A 87 -2.41 15.74 -2.26
N PRO A 88 -2.92 15.00 -1.25
CA PRO A 88 -2.12 14.62 -0.09
C PRO A 88 -0.83 13.91 -0.49
N ALA A 89 0.30 14.33 0.10
CA ALA A 89 1.59 13.70 -0.10
C ALA A 89 1.56 12.23 0.35
N ARG A 90 2.21 11.37 -0.44
CA ARG A 90 2.33 9.92 -0.20
C ARG A 90 3.76 9.48 -0.47
N ASP A 91 4.15 8.36 0.11
CA ASP A 91 5.49 7.80 -0.13
C ASP A 91 5.53 7.02 -1.45
N ILE A 92 6.48 7.37 -2.32
CA ILE A 92 6.77 6.62 -3.54
C ILE A 92 7.90 5.64 -3.25
N SER A 93 7.65 4.35 -3.49
CA SER A 93 8.65 3.29 -3.33
C SER A 93 9.42 3.00 -4.62
N ALA A 94 8.72 3.04 -5.76
CA ALA A 94 9.27 2.77 -7.08
C ALA A 94 8.40 3.43 -8.17
N PHE A 95 8.98 3.59 -9.35
CA PHE A 95 8.32 4.12 -10.54
C PHE A 95 8.78 3.42 -11.81
N GLY A 96 8.07 3.67 -12.90
CA GLY A 96 8.38 3.09 -14.21
C GLY A 96 7.85 3.96 -15.33
N VAL A 97 8.61 4.02 -16.42
CA VAL A 97 8.24 4.80 -17.62
C VAL A 97 7.30 4.04 -18.56
N LYS A 98 7.11 2.73 -18.33
CA LYS A 98 6.21 1.85 -19.10
C LYS A 98 5.16 1.28 -18.17
N SER A 99 3.90 1.29 -18.60
CA SER A 99 2.79 0.71 -17.83
C SER A 99 2.95 -0.79 -17.55
N SER A 100 3.71 -1.51 -18.38
CA SER A 100 4.02 -2.93 -18.17
C SER A 100 5.09 -3.18 -17.10
N ALA A 101 5.85 -2.15 -16.70
CA ALA A 101 6.93 -2.24 -15.71
C ALA A 101 6.91 -1.02 -14.77
N PRO A 102 5.82 -0.81 -14.00
CA PRO A 102 5.62 0.39 -13.19
C PRO A 102 6.54 0.50 -11.96
N THR A 103 7.27 -0.57 -11.61
CA THR A 103 8.21 -0.62 -10.47
C THR A 103 9.64 -0.86 -10.93
N GLN A 104 9.97 -0.51 -12.17
CA GLN A 104 11.28 -0.77 -12.77
C GLN A 104 12.42 -0.05 -12.04
N TYR A 105 12.17 1.15 -11.54
CA TYR A 105 13.15 2.02 -10.92
C TYR A 105 12.75 2.32 -9.47
N PRO A 106 13.60 2.06 -8.46
CA PRO A 106 13.35 2.53 -7.10
C PRO A 106 13.23 4.06 -7.04
N ALA A 107 12.40 4.58 -6.14
CA ALA A 107 12.31 6.02 -5.93
C ALA A 107 13.67 6.60 -5.51
N GLY A 108 13.98 7.80 -5.99
CA GLY A 108 15.27 8.47 -5.82
C GLY A 108 16.32 8.09 -6.88
N THR A 109 16.00 7.19 -7.82
CA THR A 109 16.88 6.84 -8.94
C THR A 109 16.48 7.57 -10.22
N THR A 110 17.43 7.68 -11.15
CA THR A 110 17.23 8.27 -12.47
C THR A 110 16.91 7.19 -13.50
N ALA A 111 15.79 7.35 -14.19
CA ALA A 111 15.39 6.55 -15.34
C ALA A 111 15.85 7.22 -16.64
N ASP A 112 16.32 6.40 -17.59
CA ASP A 112 16.62 6.81 -18.96
C ASP A 112 15.34 6.72 -19.80
N LEU A 113 14.94 7.84 -20.43
CA LEU A 113 13.76 7.92 -21.29
C LEU A 113 14.10 7.64 -22.77
N GLY A 114 15.39 7.55 -23.11
CA GLY A 114 15.88 7.57 -24.47
C GLY A 114 16.11 9.00 -24.96
N ASP A 115 16.77 9.13 -26.11
CA ASP A 115 17.06 10.43 -26.77
C ASP A 115 17.82 11.45 -25.90
N GLY A 116 18.51 10.97 -24.85
CA GLY A 116 19.28 11.79 -23.92
C GLY A 116 18.45 12.39 -22.78
N GLU A 117 17.15 12.10 -22.72
CA GLU A 117 16.26 12.55 -21.66
C GLU A 117 16.32 11.61 -20.45
N THR A 118 16.25 12.19 -19.26
CA THR A 118 16.23 11.44 -18.00
C THR A 118 15.13 11.93 -17.08
N LEU A 119 14.61 11.04 -16.25
CA LEU A 119 13.60 11.33 -15.24
C LEU A 119 14.05 10.79 -13.89
N GLN A 120 14.14 11.67 -12.91
CA GLN A 120 14.28 11.28 -11.50
C GLN A 120 12.97 11.57 -10.77
N LEU A 121 12.46 10.58 -10.04
CA LEU A 121 11.30 10.74 -9.14
C LEU A 121 11.71 10.31 -7.73
N ASN A 122 11.59 11.23 -6.78
CA ASN A 122 11.99 11.03 -5.39
C ASN A 122 10.84 10.45 -4.53
N PRO A 123 11.15 9.89 -3.34
CA PRO A 123 10.14 9.30 -2.46
C PRO A 123 9.04 10.29 -2.01
N ASP A 124 9.34 11.58 -1.95
CA ASP A 124 8.41 12.65 -1.56
C ASP A 124 7.51 13.15 -2.72
N GLY A 125 7.62 12.52 -3.90
CA GLY A 125 6.87 12.89 -5.09
C GLY A 125 7.50 14.01 -5.91
N SER A 126 8.62 14.60 -5.47
CA SER A 126 9.35 15.57 -6.29
C SER A 126 10.00 14.88 -7.48
N PHE A 127 9.88 15.48 -8.66
CA PHE A 127 10.48 14.96 -9.88
C PHE A 127 11.30 16.03 -10.61
N VAL A 128 12.31 15.56 -11.33
CA VAL A 128 13.12 16.36 -12.24
C VAL A 128 13.31 15.57 -13.52
N MET A 129 13.01 16.19 -14.66
CA MET A 129 13.25 15.65 -15.99
C MET A 129 14.08 16.62 -16.81
N THR A 130 15.13 16.11 -17.45
CA THR A 130 16.11 16.88 -18.24
C THR A 130 16.43 16.18 -19.53
#